data_AF-A0A922IJE7-F1
#
_entry.id   AF-A0A922IJE7-F1
#
_cell.length_a   1.000
_cell.length_b   1.000
_cell.length_c   1.000
_cell.angle_alpha   90.00
_cell.angle_beta   90.00
_cell.angle_gamma   90.00
#
_symmetry.space_group_name_H-M   'P 1'
#
loop_
_entity.id
_entity.type
_entity.pdbx_description
1 polymer ?
#
loop_
_entity_poly.entity_id
_entity_poly.type
_entity_poly.pdbx_seq_one_letter_code
_entity_poly.pdbx_strand_id
1 'polypeptide(L)'
;MSRLNYSKWDHIEVSDDEDDTHPNIDTPSLFRWRHQARLERDAAWKKEKAEFENNYKSFLTKYNEAQQKLNKAKEEEKQKRLGPGGLDPVEVFESLPTNLQECFEKKDVELLKTVLCSMDPQQAEYHMKRCVDSGLWVDNARDQQEEDGESSSNVNTDGNDDIAATIQTNKEPIHDNA
;
A
#
# COMPACT_ATOMS: atom_id res chain seq x y z
N MET A 1 -29.94 31.88 6.40
CA MET A 1 -31.08 30.95 6.33
C MET A 1 -30.90 29.90 7.41
N SER A 2 -31.67 29.96 8.49
CA SER A 2 -31.55 29.01 9.60
C SER A 2 -32.05 27.63 9.16
N ARG A 3 -31.22 26.59 9.32
CA ARG A 3 -31.58 25.19 9.04
C ARG A 3 -32.53 24.69 10.13
N LEU A 4 -33.68 24.14 9.73
CA LEU A 4 -34.62 23.46 10.63
C LEU A 4 -33.94 22.23 11.23
N ASN A 5 -33.83 22.17 12.56
CA ASN A 5 -33.27 21.02 13.27
C ASN A 5 -34.40 20.05 13.65
N TYR A 6 -34.38 18.86 13.07
CA TYR A 6 -35.35 17.79 13.31
C TYR A 6 -35.01 16.92 14.53
N SER A 7 -33.99 17.26 15.32
CA SER A 7 -33.58 16.55 16.54
C SER A 7 -34.71 16.36 17.57
N LYS A 8 -35.75 17.19 17.53
CA LYS A 8 -36.99 17.01 18.32
C LYS A 8 -37.73 15.70 17.99
N TRP A 9 -37.59 15.21 16.76
CA TRP A 9 -38.24 13.98 16.29
C TRP A 9 -37.40 12.73 16.54
N ASP A 10 -36.10 12.87 16.85
CA ASP A 10 -35.20 11.74 17.14
C ASP A 10 -35.39 11.13 18.54
N HIS A 11 -36.08 11.83 19.45
CA HIS A 11 -36.29 11.42 20.85
C HIS A 11 -37.77 11.35 21.23
N ILE A 12 -38.65 11.11 20.26
CA ILE A 12 -40.06 10.85 20.58
C ILE A 12 -40.13 9.43 21.15
N GLU A 13 -40.19 9.32 22.47
CA GLU A 13 -40.54 8.09 23.15
C GLU A 13 -41.98 7.77 22.79
N VAL A 14 -42.16 6.74 21.95
CA VAL A 14 -43.47 6.11 21.77
C VAL A 14 -43.81 5.50 23.11
N SER A 15 -44.65 6.18 23.89
CA SER A 15 -45.17 5.63 25.12
C SER A 15 -45.82 4.30 24.80
N ASP A 16 -45.41 3.28 25.55
CA ASP A 16 -45.86 1.90 25.51
C ASP A 16 -47.36 1.80 25.83
N ASP A 17 -48.20 2.21 24.88
CA ASP A 17 -49.66 2.05 24.84
C ASP A 17 -50.04 0.58 24.51
N GLU A 18 -49.25 -0.39 24.98
CA GLU A 18 -49.48 -1.81 24.67
C GLU A 18 -50.49 -2.51 25.60
N ASP A 19 -51.00 -1.87 26.66
CA ASP A 19 -51.85 -2.56 27.66
C ASP A 19 -53.27 -2.04 27.84
N ASP A 20 -53.70 -0.98 27.14
CA ASP A 20 -55.12 -0.58 27.12
C ASP A 20 -55.88 -1.43 26.08
N THR A 21 -56.14 -2.69 26.43
CA THR A 21 -57.01 -3.55 25.63
C THR A 21 -58.45 -3.03 25.69
N HIS A 22 -58.85 -2.29 24.66
CA HIS A 22 -60.23 -1.81 24.51
C HIS A 22 -61.18 -3.02 24.39
N PRO A 23 -62.37 -3.01 25.02
CA PRO A 23 -63.30 -4.15 25.13
C PRO A 23 -63.77 -4.82 23.81
N ASN A 24 -63.41 -4.29 22.64
CA ASN A 24 -63.80 -4.81 21.32
C ASN A 24 -62.62 -5.34 20.48
N ILE A 25 -61.38 -5.38 21.01
CA ILE A 25 -60.24 -5.95 20.29
C ILE A 25 -60.16 -7.46 20.56
N ASP A 26 -60.20 -8.26 19.49
CA ASP A 26 -60.11 -9.72 19.57
C ASP A 26 -58.70 -10.16 20.00
N THR A 27 -58.58 -10.51 21.29
CA THR A 27 -57.30 -10.75 21.98
C THR A 27 -56.39 -11.79 21.31
N PRO A 28 -56.86 -12.93 20.74
CA PRO A 28 -56.00 -13.92 20.10
C PRO A 28 -55.31 -13.40 18.84
N SER A 29 -55.96 -12.50 18.08
CA SER A 29 -55.36 -11.90 16.89
C SER A 29 -54.21 -10.96 17.29
N LEU A 30 -54.40 -10.13 18.31
CA LEU A 30 -53.40 -9.19 18.82
C LEU A 30 -52.11 -9.88 19.26
N PHE A 31 -52.20 -11.00 19.98
CA PHE A 31 -51.02 -11.79 20.37
C PHE A 31 -50.25 -12.34 19.16
N ARG A 32 -50.94 -12.76 18.10
CA ARG A 32 -50.31 -13.23 16.85
C ARG A 32 -49.57 -12.09 16.16
N TRP A 33 -50.20 -10.91 16.04
CA TRP A 33 -49.57 -9.73 15.46
C TRP A 33 -48.34 -9.27 16.26
N ARG A 34 -48.42 -9.25 17.59
CA ARG A 34 -47.29 -8.92 18.49
C ARG A 34 -46.14 -9.91 18.37
N HIS A 35 -46.46 -11.21 18.36
CA HIS A 35 -45.46 -12.26 18.18
C HIS A 35 -44.76 -12.12 16.81
N GLN A 36 -45.54 -11.89 15.75
CA GLN A 36 -45.00 -11.70 14.42
C GLN A 36 -44.14 -10.45 14.30
N ALA A 37 -44.58 -9.31 14.85
CA ALA A 37 -43.79 -8.07 14.87
C ALA A 37 -42.46 -8.24 15.62
N ARG A 38 -42.43 -9.04 16.69
CA ARG A 38 -41.20 -9.38 17.41
C ARG A 38 -40.27 -10.23 16.56
N LEU A 39 -40.78 -11.29 15.94
CA LEU A 39 -39.99 -12.15 15.05
C LEU A 39 -39.44 -11.38 13.85
N GLU A 40 -40.23 -10.48 13.26
CA GLU A 40 -39.79 -9.63 12.15
C GLU A 40 -38.69 -8.66 12.59
N ARG A 41 -38.78 -8.07 13.79
CA ARG A 41 -37.73 -7.20 14.35
C ARG A 41 -36.45 -7.98 14.63
N ASP A 42 -36.55 -9.15 15.24
CA ASP A 42 -35.39 -10.02 15.53
C ASP A 42 -34.73 -10.49 14.23
N ALA A 43 -35.53 -10.84 13.21
CA ALA A 43 -35.05 -11.24 11.90
C ALA A 43 -34.38 -10.07 11.15
N ALA A 44 -34.98 -8.88 11.18
CA ALA A 44 -34.41 -7.67 10.59
C ALA A 44 -33.08 -7.31 11.24
N TRP A 45 -33.02 -7.32 12.57
CA TRP A 45 -31.78 -7.04 13.31
C TRP A 45 -30.69 -8.06 13.00
N LYS A 46 -31.04 -9.35 12.96
CA LYS A 46 -30.09 -10.42 12.61
C LYS A 46 -29.57 -10.26 11.19
N LYS A 47 -30.44 -9.87 10.24
CA LYS A 47 -30.06 -9.63 8.84
C LYS A 47 -29.13 -8.43 8.73
N GLU A 48 -29.48 -7.30 9.33
CA GLU A 48 -28.65 -6.09 9.34
C GLU A 48 -27.28 -6.36 9.95
N LYS A 49 -27.23 -7.07 11.09
CA LYS A 49 -25.98 -7.47 11.73
C LYS A 49 -25.13 -8.35 10.80
N ALA A 50 -25.74 -9.35 10.15
CA ALA A 50 -25.02 -10.23 9.23
C ALA A 50 -24.50 -9.47 8.00
N GLU A 51 -25.29 -8.55 7.44
CA GLU A 51 -24.86 -7.69 6.34
C GLU A 51 -23.71 -6.78 6.74
N PHE A 52 -23.78 -6.16 7.93
CA PHE A 52 -22.71 -5.35 8.48
C PHE A 52 -21.43 -6.18 8.68
N GLU A 53 -21.53 -7.37 9.28
CA GLU A 53 -20.39 -8.26 9.48
C GLU A 53 -19.76 -8.71 8.16
N ASN A 54 -20.59 -9.04 7.16
CA ASN A 54 -20.12 -9.41 5.82
C ASN A 54 -19.42 -8.25 5.13
N ASN A 55 -20.02 -7.06 5.18
CA ASN A 55 -19.43 -5.84 4.62
C ASN A 55 -18.09 -5.52 5.30
N TYR A 56 -18.05 -5.58 6.64
CA TYR A 56 -16.85 -5.36 7.43
C TYR A 56 -15.74 -6.37 7.08
N LYS A 57 -16.07 -7.65 6.99
CA LYS A 57 -15.13 -8.70 6.56
C LYS A 57 -14.61 -8.42 5.14
N SER A 58 -15.49 -8.09 4.21
CA SER A 58 -15.11 -7.78 2.82
C SER A 58 -14.22 -6.54 2.70
N PHE A 59 -14.42 -5.55 3.58
CA PHE A 59 -13.59 -4.36 3.63
C PHE A 59 -12.21 -4.69 4.21
N LEU A 60 -12.18 -5.46 5.29
CA LEU A 60 -10.95 -5.88 5.94
C LEU A 60 -10.07 -6.73 5.01
N THR A 61 -10.66 -7.65 4.24
CA THR A 61 -9.90 -8.43 3.25
C THR A 61 -9.30 -7.53 2.17
N LYS A 62 -10.10 -6.64 1.57
CA LYS A 62 -9.62 -5.68 0.56
C LYS A 62 -8.52 -4.76 1.10
N TYR A 63 -8.65 -4.29 2.34
CA TYR A 63 -7.63 -3.47 3.00
C TYR A 63 -6.31 -4.23 3.13
N ASN A 64 -6.35 -5.45 3.66
CA ASN A 64 -5.17 -6.28 3.83
C ASN A 64 -4.52 -6.61 2.48
N GLU A 65 -5.30 -6.97 1.46
CA GLU A 65 -4.79 -7.23 0.11
C GLU A 65 -4.10 -5.99 -0.49
N ALA A 66 -4.69 -4.80 -0.31
CA ALA A 66 -4.10 -3.55 -0.78
C ALA A 66 -2.78 -3.24 -0.05
N GLN A 67 -2.74 -3.42 1.27
CA GLN A 67 -1.51 -3.24 2.04
C GLN A 67 -0.40 -4.24 1.64
N GLN A 68 -0.77 -5.50 1.42
CA GLN A 68 0.18 -6.52 0.97
C GLN A 68 0.75 -6.19 -0.42
N LYS A 69 -0.09 -5.76 -1.36
CA LYS A 69 0.36 -5.33 -2.70
C LYS A 69 1.30 -4.13 -2.61
N LEU A 70 0.99 -3.15 -1.76
CA LEU A 70 1.84 -1.98 -1.52
C LEU A 70 3.21 -2.41 -0.97
N ASN A 71 3.22 -3.24 0.07
CA ASN A 71 4.46 -3.71 0.69
C ASN A 71 5.30 -4.55 -0.28
N LYS A 72 4.66 -5.41 -1.07
CA LYS A 72 5.34 -6.20 -2.10
C LYS A 72 5.96 -5.31 -3.18
N ALA A 73 5.24 -4.30 -3.67
CA ALA A 73 5.78 -3.35 -4.65
C ALA A 73 6.98 -2.57 -4.09
N LYS A 74 6.90 -2.10 -2.83
CA LYS A 74 8.03 -1.45 -2.14
C LYS A 74 9.23 -2.39 -2.01
N GLU A 75 9.00 -3.65 -1.67
CA GLU A 75 10.09 -4.62 -1.55
C GLU A 75 10.70 -4.91 -2.92
N GLU A 76 9.91 -5.07 -3.98
CA GLU A 76 10.43 -5.22 -5.35
C GLU A 76 11.25 -4.01 -5.81
N GLU A 77 10.83 -2.79 -5.47
CA GLU A 77 11.61 -1.57 -5.72
C GLU A 77 12.91 -1.56 -4.93
N LYS A 78 12.88 -1.99 -3.65
CA LYS A 78 14.08 -2.15 -2.84
C LYS A 78 15.01 -3.19 -3.43
N GLN A 79 14.51 -4.37 -3.79
CA GLN A 79 15.28 -5.47 -4.38
C GLN A 79 15.98 -5.04 -5.68
N LYS A 80 15.30 -4.27 -6.54
CA LYS A 80 15.91 -3.70 -7.76
C LYS A 80 17.04 -2.69 -7.46
N ARG A 81 17.02 -2.08 -6.28
CA ARG A 81 18.03 -1.10 -5.82
C ARG A 81 19.19 -1.74 -5.06
N LEU A 82 19.04 -2.99 -4.60
CA LEU A 82 20.09 -3.68 -3.87
C LEU A 82 21.33 -3.88 -4.76
N GLY A 83 22.50 -3.67 -4.17
CA GLY A 83 23.78 -3.98 -4.80
C GLY A 83 24.08 -5.49 -4.86
N PRO A 84 25.25 -5.88 -5.38
CA PRO A 84 25.63 -7.28 -5.63
C PRO A 84 25.59 -8.19 -4.38
N GLY A 85 25.73 -7.63 -3.18
CA GLY A 85 25.63 -8.32 -1.91
C GLY A 85 24.27 -8.17 -1.19
N GLY A 86 23.23 -7.68 -1.88
CA GLY A 86 21.90 -7.54 -1.30
C GLY A 86 21.77 -6.40 -0.30
N LEU A 87 22.70 -5.44 -0.31
CA LEU A 87 22.66 -4.24 0.54
C LEU A 87 22.25 -3.02 -0.29
N ASP A 88 21.44 -2.15 0.31
CA ASP A 88 21.04 -0.90 -0.32
C ASP A 88 22.16 0.15 -0.18
N PRO A 89 22.65 0.75 -1.30
CA PRO A 89 23.70 1.77 -1.26
C PRO A 89 23.41 2.93 -0.31
N VAL A 90 22.15 3.35 -0.18
CA VAL A 90 21.79 4.49 0.67
C VAL A 90 21.68 4.10 2.13
N GLU A 91 21.16 2.91 2.45
CA GLU A 91 21.18 2.43 3.84
C GLU A 91 22.62 2.21 4.32
N VAL A 92 23.52 1.73 3.44
CA VAL A 92 24.95 1.64 3.75
C VAL A 92 25.52 3.04 3.97
N PHE A 93 25.34 3.97 3.02
CA PHE A 93 25.85 5.33 3.13
C PHE A 93 25.41 6.04 4.41
N GLU A 94 24.12 5.99 4.77
CA GLU A 94 23.59 6.61 6.01
C GLU A 94 24.15 5.98 7.28
N SER A 95 24.47 4.68 7.25
CA SER A 95 25.06 3.96 8.39
C SER A 95 26.57 4.13 8.55
N LEU A 96 27.25 4.73 7.56
CA LEU A 96 28.69 4.96 7.62
C LEU A 96 29.05 6.08 8.60
N PRO A 97 30.25 6.04 9.21
CA PRO A 97 30.79 7.17 9.96
C PRO A 97 30.89 8.43 9.10
N THR A 98 30.64 9.61 9.69
CA THR A 98 30.66 10.92 8.99
C THR A 98 31.96 11.15 8.23
N ASN A 99 33.11 10.75 8.78
CA ASN A 99 34.41 10.86 8.10
C ASN A 99 34.45 10.09 6.78
N LEU A 100 33.80 8.92 6.70
CA LEU A 100 33.71 8.13 5.46
C LEU A 100 32.65 8.68 4.52
N GLN A 101 31.51 9.15 5.03
CA GLN A 101 30.49 9.82 4.22
C GLN A 101 31.07 11.01 3.45
N GLU A 102 31.86 11.86 4.13
CA GLU A 102 32.52 13.00 3.49
C GLU A 102 33.49 12.60 2.37
N CYS A 103 34.19 11.47 2.49
CA CYS A 103 35.07 10.96 1.43
C CYS A 103 34.29 10.63 0.16
N PHE A 104 33.10 10.02 0.30
CA PHE A 104 32.23 9.69 -0.83
C PHE A 104 31.52 10.92 -1.41
N GLU A 105 31.12 11.88 -0.58
CA GLU A 105 30.54 13.16 -1.02
C GLU A 105 31.55 13.98 -1.84
N LYS A 106 32.80 14.06 -1.37
CA LYS A 106 33.89 14.78 -2.05
C LYS A 106 34.50 13.97 -3.20
N LYS A 107 34.15 12.68 -3.33
CA LYS A 107 34.73 11.72 -4.30
C LYS A 107 36.26 11.68 -4.24
N ASP A 108 36.81 11.83 -3.03
CA ASP A 108 38.26 11.90 -2.81
C ASP A 108 38.79 10.55 -2.32
N VAL A 109 39.45 9.83 -3.23
CA VAL A 109 40.03 8.50 -2.98
C VAL A 109 41.26 8.58 -2.09
N GLU A 110 42.01 9.68 -2.10
CA GLU A 110 43.20 9.85 -1.27
C GLU A 110 42.80 10.12 0.19
N LEU A 111 41.78 10.94 0.37
CA LEU A 111 41.17 11.17 1.68
C LEU A 111 40.60 9.85 2.25
N LEU A 112 39.94 9.05 1.41
CA LEU A 112 39.42 7.74 1.83
C LEU A 112 40.55 6.82 2.34
N LYS A 113 41.65 6.68 1.61
CA LYS A 113 42.80 5.86 2.04
C LYS A 113 43.41 6.37 3.35
N THR A 114 43.51 7.69 3.50
CA THR A 114 44.05 8.32 4.72
C THR A 114 43.16 8.02 5.93
N VAL A 115 41.85 8.14 5.75
CA VAL A 115 40.85 7.83 6.78
C VAL A 115 40.89 6.35 7.15
N LEU A 116 41.02 5.44 6.16
CA LEU A 116 41.19 4.00 6.41
C LEU A 116 42.46 3.68 7.21
N CYS A 117 43.59 4.33 6.91
CA CYS A 117 44.83 4.12 7.66
C CYS A 117 44.77 4.66 9.10
N SER A 118 43.90 5.64 9.38
CA SER A 118 43.77 6.24 10.70
C SER A 118 42.86 5.46 11.66
N MET A 119 41.99 4.60 11.13
CA MET A 119 41.01 3.83 11.90
C MET A 119 41.46 2.39 12.14
N ASP A 120 40.70 1.65 12.96
CA ASP A 120 40.98 0.24 13.21
C ASP A 120 40.84 -0.58 11.91
N PRO A 121 41.84 -1.42 11.56
CA PRO A 121 41.80 -2.23 10.34
C PRO A 121 40.56 -3.13 10.25
N GLN A 122 40.05 -3.66 11.37
CA GLN A 122 38.85 -4.50 11.37
C GLN A 122 37.59 -3.70 11.02
N GLN A 123 37.50 -2.47 11.51
CA GLN A 123 36.39 -1.57 11.22
C GLN A 123 36.45 -1.06 9.76
N ALA A 124 37.66 -0.80 9.26
CA ALA A 124 37.89 -0.43 7.87
C ALA A 124 37.42 -1.54 6.91
N GLU A 125 37.80 -2.80 7.18
CA GLU A 125 37.35 -3.96 6.41
C GLU A 125 35.84 -4.14 6.47
N TYR A 126 35.24 -4.00 7.66
CA TYR A 126 33.80 -4.10 7.85
C TYR A 126 33.02 -3.10 6.99
N HIS A 127 33.42 -1.82 7.01
CA HIS A 127 32.76 -0.78 6.21
C HIS A 127 33.06 -0.94 4.72
N MET A 128 34.31 -1.26 4.34
CA MET A 128 34.69 -1.41 2.93
C MET A 128 33.96 -2.59 2.27
N LYS A 129 33.85 -3.72 2.96
CA LYS A 129 33.08 -4.87 2.48
C LYS A 129 31.62 -4.49 2.21
N ARG A 130 30.99 -3.72 3.10
CA ARG A 130 29.62 -3.23 2.91
C ARG A 130 29.50 -2.24 1.75
N CYS A 131 30.49 -1.38 1.53
CA CYS A 131 30.51 -0.48 0.38
C CYS A 131 30.60 -1.25 -0.95
N VAL A 132 31.38 -2.33 -0.98
CA VAL A 132 31.48 -3.22 -2.17
C VAL A 132 30.19 -4.02 -2.36
N ASP A 133 29.68 -4.64 -1.30
CA ASP A 133 28.45 -5.45 -1.32
C ASP A 133 27.20 -4.61 -1.67
N SER A 134 27.19 -3.31 -1.35
CA SER A 134 26.14 -2.39 -1.79
C SER A 134 26.38 -1.76 -3.16
N GLY A 135 27.54 -1.97 -3.78
CA GLY A 135 27.91 -1.34 -5.05
C GLY A 135 28.23 0.15 -4.94
N LEU A 136 28.37 0.70 -3.73
CA LEU A 136 28.84 2.07 -3.47
C LEU A 136 30.32 2.25 -3.84
N TRP A 137 31.11 1.17 -3.81
CA TRP A 137 32.52 1.14 -4.17
C TRP A 137 32.83 -0.05 -5.07
N VAL A 138 33.57 0.19 -6.15
CA VAL A 138 34.08 -0.87 -7.04
C VAL A 138 35.56 -1.07 -6.74
N ASP A 139 35.93 -2.27 -6.32
CA ASP A 139 37.33 -2.64 -6.15
C ASP A 139 37.88 -3.14 -7.50
N ASN A 140 38.67 -2.30 -8.17
CA ASN A 140 39.28 -2.59 -9.47
C ASN A 140 40.18 -3.85 -9.49
N ALA A 141 40.44 -4.46 -8.33
CA ALA A 141 41.19 -5.70 -8.20
C ALA A 141 40.38 -6.97 -8.58
N ARG A 142 39.04 -6.91 -8.61
CA ARG A 142 38.16 -8.06 -8.89
C ARG A 142 37.86 -8.27 -10.39
N ASP A 143 38.13 -7.28 -11.24
CA ASP A 143 37.77 -7.27 -12.67
C ASP A 143 38.55 -8.27 -13.56
N GLN A 144 39.33 -9.20 -13.00
CA GLN A 144 40.05 -10.23 -13.78
C GLN A 144 39.44 -11.63 -13.70
N GLN A 145 38.28 -11.84 -13.07
CA GLN A 145 37.71 -13.20 -12.89
C GLN A 145 36.24 -13.39 -13.30
N GLU A 146 35.53 -12.38 -13.78
CA GLU A 146 34.11 -12.53 -14.19
C GLU A 146 33.87 -11.99 -15.62
N GLU A 147 34.70 -12.41 -16.58
CA GLU A 147 34.24 -12.53 -17.97
C GLU A 147 33.45 -13.83 -18.10
N ASP A 148 32.13 -13.77 -17.93
CA ASP A 148 31.15 -14.65 -18.59
C ASP A 148 29.74 -14.19 -18.17
N GLY A 149 29.14 -13.25 -18.92
CA GLY A 149 27.74 -12.88 -18.66
C GLY A 149 27.22 -11.57 -19.25
N GLU A 150 27.44 -11.35 -20.53
CA GLU A 150 26.64 -10.47 -21.41
C GLU A 150 26.81 -8.94 -21.29
N SER A 151 27.62 -8.47 -22.23
CA SER A 151 27.90 -7.11 -22.66
C SER A 151 26.67 -6.21 -22.91
N SER A 152 26.72 -5.04 -22.30
CA SER A 152 26.42 -3.70 -22.87
C SER A 152 25.31 -3.52 -23.91
N SER A 153 24.40 -2.60 -23.62
CA SER A 153 24.25 -1.44 -24.53
C SER A 153 23.81 -0.18 -23.79
N ASN A 154 24.72 0.78 -23.75
CA ASN A 154 24.40 2.19 -23.55
C ASN A 154 24.35 2.77 -24.99
N VAL A 155 23.17 3.17 -25.45
CA VAL A 155 23.02 3.97 -26.68
C VAL A 155 22.20 5.20 -26.35
N ASN A 156 22.87 6.34 -26.25
CA ASN A 156 22.25 7.62 -26.53
C ASN A 156 22.49 7.94 -28.01
N THR A 157 21.41 8.04 -28.79
CA THR A 157 21.37 8.84 -30.02
C THR A 157 19.94 9.37 -30.19
N ASP A 158 19.80 10.69 -30.14
CA ASP A 158 18.64 11.43 -30.63
C ASP A 158 18.43 11.17 -32.15
N GLY A 159 17.17 11.09 -32.60
CA GLY A 159 16.85 11.05 -34.02
C GLY A 159 15.53 10.36 -34.38
N ASN A 160 14.47 11.16 -34.40
CA ASN A 160 13.22 11.03 -35.17
C ASN A 160 13.28 10.20 -36.49
N ASP A 161 12.30 9.33 -36.69
CA ASP A 161 11.22 9.40 -37.71
C ASP A 161 10.72 8.02 -38.18
N ASP A 162 9.39 7.86 -38.04
CA ASP A 162 8.42 7.18 -38.90
C ASP A 162 8.55 5.69 -39.27
N ILE A 163 7.52 4.88 -38.95
CA ILE A 163 6.46 4.54 -39.91
C ILE A 163 5.29 3.71 -39.32
N ALA A 164 4.07 4.22 -39.59
CA ALA A 164 2.88 3.54 -40.12
C ALA A 164 2.13 2.47 -39.28
N ALA A 165 0.92 2.84 -38.83
CA ALA A 165 -0.27 1.97 -38.85
C ALA A 165 -1.58 2.77 -38.87
N THR A 166 -1.94 3.25 -40.07
CA THR A 166 -3.22 3.01 -40.76
C THR A 166 -4.44 2.52 -39.95
N ILE A 167 -5.40 3.44 -39.75
CA ILE A 167 -6.82 3.40 -40.20
C ILE A 167 -7.86 2.49 -39.47
N GLN A 168 -9.06 3.10 -39.31
CA GLN A 168 -10.44 2.56 -39.27
C GLN A 168 -11.06 2.20 -37.91
N THR A 169 -11.96 3.06 -37.38
CA THR A 169 -13.44 3.10 -37.56
C THR A 169 -14.22 2.14 -36.66
N ASN A 170 -15.14 2.71 -35.89
CA ASN A 170 -16.50 2.25 -35.57
C ASN A 170 -16.82 2.44 -34.08
N LYS A 171 -17.40 3.59 -33.75
CA LYS A 171 -18.15 3.81 -32.52
C LYS A 171 -19.62 3.82 -32.90
N GLU A 172 -20.29 2.68 -32.75
CA GLU A 172 -21.74 2.63 -32.78
C GLU A 172 -22.34 3.24 -31.49
N PRO A 173 -23.56 3.81 -31.59
CA PRO A 173 -24.17 4.60 -30.53
C PRO A 173 -25.02 3.74 -29.61
N ILE A 174 -24.90 3.92 -28.30
CA ILE A 174 -25.92 3.45 -27.35
C ILE A 174 -26.09 4.53 -26.30
N HIS A 175 -27.22 5.25 -26.37
CA HIS A 175 -28.01 5.46 -25.17
C HIS A 175 -29.48 5.73 -25.51
N ASP A 176 -30.30 4.87 -24.93
CA ASP A 176 -31.75 4.83 -24.98
C ASP A 176 -32.43 6.09 -24.40
N ASN A 177 -33.62 6.30 -24.94
CA ASN A 177 -34.78 7.07 -24.47
C ASN A 177 -34.80 7.50 -22.99
N ALA A 178 -35.05 8.79 -22.79
CA ALA A 178 -36.04 9.33 -21.86
C ALA A 178 -36.60 10.64 -22.42
#